data_AF-A0A9E3BCE3-F1
#
_entry.id   AF-A0A9E3BCE3-F1
#
_cell.length_a   1.000
_cell.length_b   1.000
_cell.length_c   1.000
_cell.angle_alpha   90.00
_cell.angle_beta   90.00
_cell.angle_gamma   90.00
#
_symmetry.space_group_name_H-M   'P 1'
#
loop_
_entity.id
_entity.type
_entity.pdbx_description
1 polymer ?
#
loop_
_entity_poly.entity_id
_entity_poly.type
_entity_poly.pdbx_seq_one_letter_code
_entity_poly.pdbx_strand_id
1 'polypeptide(L)'
;MPDTTPAVDASTALATNTSILTNKAPGKATIPYRLLIGIWRILIVVASLTGIVLSSKSISDFFVRLLYFTIQSNLLLALCIGYAAWATLRNLPGPAPLLKGAVTVYITITCLVYNLILAKAAGPSSPETGSIIVPLLGGTLSNDLLHIIAPLMAVLDWLLF
;
A
#
# COMPACT_ATOMS: atom_id res chain seq x y z
N MET A 1 -41.74 -22.18 -69.11
CA MET A 1 -41.85 -21.15 -68.06
C MET A 1 -40.49 -20.49 -67.89
N PRO A 2 -40.40 -19.16 -67.76
CA PRO A 2 -39.16 -18.41 -67.90
C PRO A 2 -38.27 -18.48 -66.64
N ASP A 3 -36.96 -18.45 -66.88
CA ASP A 3 -35.89 -18.34 -65.89
C ASP A 3 -35.97 -16.98 -65.18
N THR A 4 -35.96 -16.98 -63.85
CA THR A 4 -36.08 -15.77 -63.01
C THR A 4 -35.03 -15.80 -61.90
N THR A 5 -33.77 -15.55 -62.27
CA THR A 5 -32.73 -15.20 -61.30
C THR A 5 -32.79 -13.69 -61.04
N PRO A 6 -33.09 -13.21 -59.82
CA PRO A 6 -33.04 -11.79 -59.51
C PRO A 6 -31.60 -11.33 -59.28
N ALA A 7 -31.24 -10.21 -59.90
CA ALA A 7 -29.98 -9.50 -59.67
C ALA A 7 -29.94 -8.93 -58.24
N VAL A 8 -28.89 -9.26 -57.49
CA VAL A 8 -28.67 -8.73 -56.14
C VAL A 8 -28.10 -7.31 -56.23
N ASP A 9 -28.90 -6.34 -55.79
CA ASP A 9 -28.58 -4.92 -55.75
C ASP A 9 -27.40 -4.62 -54.79
N ALA A 10 -26.29 -4.12 -55.37
CA ALA A 10 -25.10 -3.68 -54.65
C ALA A 10 -25.33 -2.46 -53.74
N SER A 11 -26.47 -1.79 -53.88
CA SER A 11 -26.87 -0.59 -53.13
C SER A 11 -27.12 -0.85 -51.65
N THR A 12 -27.43 -2.10 -51.28
CA THR A 12 -27.74 -2.51 -49.90
C THR A 12 -26.49 -2.71 -49.03
N ALA A 13 -25.30 -2.84 -49.64
CA ALA A 13 -24.06 -3.10 -48.90
C ALA A 13 -23.38 -1.84 -48.35
N LEU A 14 -23.71 -0.65 -48.89
CA LEU A 14 -23.02 0.59 -48.52
C LEU A 14 -23.58 1.24 -47.24
N ALA A 15 -24.87 1.06 -46.95
CA ALA A 15 -25.52 1.67 -45.79
C ALA A 15 -25.16 0.99 -44.44
N THR A 16 -24.72 -0.28 -44.48
CA THR A 16 -24.44 -1.07 -43.26
C THR A 16 -23.08 -0.73 -42.64
N ASN A 17 -22.17 -0.11 -43.40
CA ASN A 17 -20.79 0.14 -42.93
C ASN A 17 -20.61 1.50 -42.23
N THR A 18 -21.59 2.40 -42.32
CA THR A 18 -21.46 3.77 -41.76
C THR A 18 -21.75 3.82 -40.26
N SER A 19 -22.45 2.83 -39.69
CA SER A 19 -22.76 2.75 -38.26
C SER A 19 -21.65 2.15 -37.39
N ILE A 20 -20.57 1.62 -37.99
CA ILE A 20 -19.45 1.02 -37.25
C ILE A 20 -18.45 2.07 -36.75
N LEU A 21 -18.61 3.34 -37.12
CA LEU A 21 -17.82 4.43 -36.54
C LEU A 21 -18.41 4.90 -35.20
N THR A 22 -18.92 3.95 -34.40
CA THR A 22 -19.23 4.17 -33.00
C THR A 22 -17.97 4.67 -32.32
N ASN A 23 -18.04 5.95 -32.01
CA ASN A 23 -17.13 6.75 -31.24
C ASN A 23 -16.70 5.95 -29.99
N LYS A 24 -15.52 5.34 -30.05
CA LYS A 24 -14.87 4.75 -28.87
C LYS A 24 -14.39 5.92 -28.03
N ALA A 25 -15.29 6.45 -27.21
CA ALA A 25 -14.95 7.41 -26.17
C ALA A 25 -13.73 6.87 -25.40
N PRO A 26 -12.71 7.70 -25.12
CA PRO A 26 -11.55 7.24 -24.36
C PRO A 26 -12.08 6.72 -23.03
N GLY A 27 -11.97 5.40 -22.82
CA GLY A 27 -12.35 4.76 -21.58
C GLY A 27 -11.60 5.47 -20.47
N LYS A 28 -12.32 6.18 -19.61
CA LYS A 28 -11.77 6.80 -18.40
C LYS A 28 -11.06 5.67 -17.67
N ALA A 29 -9.73 5.72 -17.60
CA ALA A 29 -8.93 4.69 -16.97
C ALA A 29 -9.34 4.62 -15.50
N THR A 30 -10.26 3.73 -15.18
CA THR A 30 -10.63 3.44 -13.80
C THR A 30 -9.54 2.52 -13.28
N ILE A 31 -8.71 3.03 -12.37
CA ILE A 31 -7.78 2.18 -11.64
C ILE A 31 -8.62 1.10 -10.96
N PRO A 32 -8.40 -0.19 -11.25
CA PRO A 32 -9.19 -1.23 -10.62
C PRO A 32 -8.93 -1.14 -9.11
N TYR A 33 -9.99 -1.08 -8.29
CA TYR A 33 -9.93 -0.92 -6.84
C TYR A 33 -8.89 -1.85 -6.16
N ARG A 34 -8.71 -3.07 -6.71
CA ARG A 34 -7.70 -4.05 -6.28
C ARG A 34 -6.26 -3.59 -6.45
N LEU A 35 -5.95 -2.86 -7.53
CA LEU A 35 -4.62 -2.30 -7.75
C LEU A 35 -4.32 -1.18 -6.75
N LEU A 36 -5.32 -0.35 -6.44
CA LEU A 36 -5.18 0.68 -5.42
C LEU A 36 -4.90 0.09 -4.03
N ILE A 37 -5.62 -0.98 -3.65
CA ILE A 37 -5.34 -1.75 -2.43
C ILE A 37 -3.92 -2.32 -2.42
N GLY A 38 -3.51 -2.92 -3.54
CA GLY A 38 -2.17 -3.47 -3.69
C GLY A 38 -1.10 -2.41 -3.49
N ILE A 39 -1.23 -1.25 -4.15
CA ILE A 39 -0.30 -0.12 -4.01
C ILE A 39 -0.28 0.37 -2.56
N TRP A 40 -1.44 0.58 -1.94
CA TRP A 40 -1.54 1.00 -0.55
C TRP A 40 -0.79 0.07 0.40
N ARG A 41 -1.00 -1.25 0.27
CA ARG A 41 -0.32 -2.25 1.10
C ARG A 41 1.18 -2.31 0.83
N ILE A 42 1.60 -2.13 -0.42
CA ILE A 42 3.02 -2.04 -0.77
C ILE A 42 3.65 -0.81 -0.09
N LEU A 43 2.98 0.35 -0.08
CA LEU A 43 3.47 1.55 0.60
C LEU A 43 3.65 1.31 2.10
N ILE A 44 2.73 0.60 2.76
CA ILE A 44 2.86 0.22 4.18
C ILE A 44 4.12 -0.62 4.42
N VAL A 45 4.32 -1.64 3.59
CA VAL A 45 5.48 -2.53 3.70
C VAL A 45 6.77 -1.75 3.48
N VAL A 46 6.83 -0.91 2.45
CA VAL A 46 7.99 -0.07 2.17
C VAL A 46 8.26 0.88 3.33
N ALA A 47 7.25 1.60 3.83
CA ALA A 47 7.41 2.51 4.96
C ALA A 47 7.98 1.80 6.20
N SER A 48 7.44 0.61 6.52
CA SER A 48 7.88 -0.20 7.66
C SER A 48 9.33 -0.67 7.50
N LEU A 49 9.67 -1.24 6.33
CA LEU A 49 11.02 -1.75 6.07
C LEU A 49 12.06 -0.63 5.96
N THR A 50 11.73 0.48 5.30
CA THR A 50 12.61 1.65 5.22
C THR A 50 12.90 2.21 6.61
N GLY A 51 11.88 2.30 7.48
CA GLY A 51 12.07 2.69 8.87
C GLY A 51 13.06 1.79 9.61
N ILE A 52 12.93 0.47 9.47
CA ILE A 52 13.81 -0.54 10.11
C ILE A 52 15.25 -0.44 9.58
N VAL A 53 15.41 -0.36 8.25
CA VAL A 53 16.73 -0.28 7.61
C VAL A 53 17.45 1.00 8.01
N LEU A 54 16.78 2.15 7.96
CA LEU A 54 17.36 3.43 8.37
C LEU A 54 17.66 3.49 9.87
N SER A 55 17.00 2.64 10.67
CA SER A 55 17.31 2.54 12.10
C SER A 55 18.69 1.89 12.32
N SER A 56 19.13 0.97 11.46
CA SER A 56 20.29 0.11 11.72
C SER A 56 21.55 0.61 11.01
N LYS A 57 22.69 0.69 11.73
CA LYS A 57 23.98 1.14 11.17
C LYS A 57 24.90 -0.01 10.71
N SER A 58 24.61 -1.24 11.15
CA SER A 58 25.39 -2.46 10.89
C SER A 58 24.48 -3.69 11.01
N ILE A 59 24.92 -4.84 10.50
CA ILE A 59 24.23 -6.12 10.68
C ILE A 59 24.15 -6.53 12.17
N SER A 60 25.19 -6.24 12.95
CA SER A 60 25.19 -6.52 14.40
C SER A 60 24.18 -5.64 15.14
N ASP A 61 24.13 -4.35 14.79
CA ASP A 61 23.17 -3.37 15.33
C ASP A 61 21.72 -3.75 14.98
N PHE A 62 21.49 -4.29 13.78
CA PHE A 62 20.19 -4.81 13.38
C PHE A 62 19.70 -5.91 14.33
N PHE A 63 20.53 -6.90 14.68
CA PHE A 63 20.14 -7.96 15.61
C PHE A 63 19.83 -7.45 17.02
N VAL A 64 20.57 -6.44 17.50
CA VAL A 64 20.26 -5.79 18.77
C VAL A 64 18.91 -5.08 18.69
N ARG A 65 18.65 -4.35 17.59
CA ARG A 65 17.39 -3.64 17.35
C ARG A 65 16.19 -4.55 17.19
N LEU A 66 16.35 -5.80 16.76
CA LEU A 66 15.25 -6.77 16.72
C LEU A 66 14.65 -7.06 18.09
N LEU A 67 15.34 -6.75 19.19
CA LEU A 67 14.79 -6.85 20.54
C LEU A 67 13.85 -5.69 20.89
N TYR A 68 13.89 -4.60 20.12
CA TYR A 68 13.02 -3.46 20.36
C TYR A 68 11.61 -3.73 19.87
N PHE A 69 10.65 -3.41 20.74
CA PHE A 69 9.23 -3.54 20.47
C PHE A 69 8.82 -2.87 19.15
N THR A 70 9.29 -1.64 18.90
CA THR A 70 9.03 -0.88 17.66
C THR A 70 9.45 -1.65 16.41
N ILE A 71 10.60 -2.32 16.45
CA ILE A 71 11.12 -3.07 15.30
C ILE A 71 10.33 -4.35 15.11
N GLN A 72 10.04 -5.09 16.18
CA GLN A 72 9.21 -6.29 16.13
C GLN A 72 7.80 -6.00 15.61
N SER A 73 7.17 -4.92 16.06
CA SER A 73 5.83 -4.53 15.63
C SER A 73 5.79 -4.14 14.15
N ASN A 74 6.76 -3.36 13.68
CA ASN A 74 6.84 -2.95 12.27
C ASN A 74 7.19 -4.13 11.36
N LEU A 75 8.03 -5.06 11.82
CA LEU A 75 8.35 -6.27 11.07
C LEU A 75 7.11 -7.17 10.94
N LEU A 76 6.36 -7.37 12.03
CA LEU A 76 5.13 -8.15 12.00
C LEU A 76 4.07 -7.52 11.08
N LEU A 77 3.96 -6.18 11.09
CA LEU A 77 3.12 -5.43 10.15
C LEU A 77 3.54 -5.68 8.70
N ALA A 78 4.83 -5.53 8.38
CA ALA A 78 5.35 -5.74 7.04
C ALA A 78 5.07 -7.17 6.53
N LEU A 79 5.21 -8.18 7.39
CA LEU A 79 4.91 -9.57 7.04
C LEU A 79 3.41 -9.80 6.80
N CYS A 80 2.55 -9.31 7.71
CA CYS A 80 1.11 -9.50 7.61
C CYS A 80 0.51 -8.79 6.39
N ILE A 81 0.86 -7.52 6.19
CA ILE A 81 0.39 -6.71 5.07
C ILE A 81 1.04 -7.16 3.76
N GLY A 82 2.30 -7.57 3.79
CA GLY A 82 2.98 -8.17 2.63
C GLY A 82 2.28 -9.45 2.16
N TYR A 83 1.89 -10.33 3.10
CA TYR A 83 1.07 -11.49 2.78
C TYR A 83 -0.31 -11.09 2.22
N ALA A 84 -0.96 -10.08 2.81
CA ALA A 84 -2.23 -9.58 2.32
C ALA A 84 -2.12 -9.00 0.89
N ALA A 85 -1.04 -8.28 0.57
CA ALA A 85 -0.77 -7.76 -0.76
C ALA A 85 -0.54 -8.90 -1.76
N TRP A 86 0.30 -9.87 -1.40
CA TRP A 86 0.57 -11.05 -2.23
C TRP A 86 -0.70 -11.86 -2.50
N ALA A 87 -1.52 -12.10 -1.48
CA ALA A 87 -2.79 -12.80 -1.61
C ALA A 87 -3.75 -12.07 -2.56
N THR A 88 -3.85 -10.74 -2.47
CA THR A 88 -4.65 -9.92 -3.39
C THR A 88 -4.15 -10.03 -4.84
N LEU A 89 -2.84 -10.02 -5.06
CA LEU A 89 -2.25 -10.18 -6.40
C LEU A 89 -2.46 -11.58 -6.98
N ARG A 90 -2.51 -12.60 -6.13
CA ARG A 90 -2.69 -14.00 -6.52
C ARG A 90 -4.14 -14.48 -6.51
N ASN A 91 -5.11 -13.62 -6.15
CA ASN A 91 -6.52 -13.99 -5.94
C ASN A 91 -6.70 -15.12 -4.90
N LEU A 92 -5.87 -15.10 -3.85
CA LEU A 92 -5.91 -16.05 -2.75
C LEU A 92 -6.61 -15.44 -1.54
N PRO A 93 -7.12 -16.27 -0.59
CA PRO A 93 -7.58 -15.78 0.69
C PRO A 93 -6.44 -15.05 1.42
N GLY A 94 -6.75 -13.88 1.98
CA GLY A 94 -5.80 -13.08 2.76
C GLY A 94 -5.60 -13.59 4.19
N PRO A 95 -4.84 -12.85 5.02
CA PRO A 95 -4.70 -13.18 6.43
C PRO A 95 -6.04 -13.22 7.15
N ALA A 96 -6.14 -14.07 8.18
CA ALA A 96 -7.31 -14.13 9.03
C ALA A 96 -7.62 -12.73 9.60
N PRO A 97 -8.89 -12.29 9.64
CA PRO A 97 -9.25 -10.96 10.15
C PRO A 97 -8.76 -10.69 11.58
N LEU A 98 -8.78 -11.73 12.43
CA LEU A 98 -8.26 -11.65 13.80
C LEU A 98 -6.74 -11.40 13.83
N LEU A 99 -5.97 -12.04 12.95
CA LEU A 99 -4.53 -11.82 12.86
C LEU A 99 -4.26 -10.38 12.41
N LYS A 100 -4.97 -9.91 11.39
CA LYS A 100 -4.84 -8.53 10.90
C LYS A 100 -5.19 -7.50 11.99
N GLY A 101 -6.27 -7.74 12.73
CA GLY A 101 -6.65 -6.91 13.88
C GLY A 101 -5.60 -6.92 14.99
N ALA A 102 -5.09 -8.10 15.37
CA ALA A 102 -4.04 -8.22 16.38
C ALA A 102 -2.77 -7.46 15.99
N VAL A 103 -2.33 -7.58 14.74
CA VAL A 103 -1.17 -6.83 14.21
C VAL A 103 -1.43 -5.33 14.22
N THR A 104 -2.64 -4.91 13.89
CA THR A 104 -3.05 -3.49 13.90
C THR A 104 -3.04 -2.92 15.33
N VAL A 105 -3.58 -3.66 16.30
CA VAL A 105 -3.50 -3.26 17.72
C VAL A 105 -2.05 -3.19 18.17
N TYR A 106 -1.24 -4.18 17.81
CA TYR A 106 0.17 -4.25 18.19
C TYR A 106 0.98 -3.05 17.67
N ILE A 107 0.81 -2.68 16.39
CA ILE A 107 1.48 -1.49 15.84
C ILE A 107 0.90 -0.18 16.39
N THR A 108 -0.39 -0.15 16.75
CA THR A 108 -1.00 1.04 17.36
C THR A 108 -0.36 1.37 18.71
N ILE A 109 0.05 0.36 19.48
CA ILE A 109 0.78 0.56 20.74
C ILE A 109 2.08 1.33 20.49
N THR A 110 2.81 1.04 19.41
CA THR A 110 4.04 1.75 19.03
C THR A 110 3.78 3.24 18.82
N CYS A 111 2.71 3.59 18.11
CA CYS A 111 2.30 4.98 17.91
C CYS A 111 1.90 5.66 19.24
N LEU A 112 1.10 4.97 20.05
CA LEU A 112 0.60 5.53 21.30
C LEU A 112 1.73 5.78 22.31
N VAL A 113 2.60 4.80 22.51
CA VAL A 113 3.76 4.91 23.41
C VAL A 113 4.69 6.03 22.94
N TYR A 114 4.92 6.14 21.63
CA TYR A 114 5.74 7.22 21.10
C TYR A 114 5.12 8.60 21.40
N ASN A 115 3.86 8.81 21.03
CA ASN A 115 3.21 10.12 21.14
C ASN A 115 2.96 10.52 22.60
N LEU A 116 2.60 9.58 23.47
CA LEU A 116 2.24 9.88 24.86
C LEU A 116 3.45 9.97 25.78
N ILE A 117 4.48 9.15 25.53
CA ILE A 117 5.59 8.96 26.47
C ILE A 117 6.88 9.55 25.88
N LEU A 118 7.35 9.01 24.75
CA LEU A 118 8.70 9.31 24.25
C LEU A 118 8.80 10.71 23.67
N ALA A 119 7.86 11.13 22.83
CA ALA A 119 7.88 12.45 22.19
C ALA A 119 7.82 13.59 23.21
N LYS A 120 7.09 13.39 24.32
CA LYS A 120 7.00 14.37 25.42
C LYS A 120 8.22 14.34 26.35
N ALA A 121 8.89 13.20 26.48
CA ALA A 121 10.06 13.03 27.35
C ALA A 121 11.39 13.39 26.66
N ALA A 122 11.48 13.27 25.34
CA ALA A 122 12.74 13.38 24.61
C ALA A 122 13.33 14.80 24.53
N GLY A 123 12.57 15.85 24.82
CA GLY A 123 13.01 17.23 24.58
C GLY A 123 13.41 17.46 23.11
N PRO A 124 13.98 18.62 22.74
CA PRO A 124 14.56 18.81 21.41
C PRO A 124 15.84 17.96 21.30
N SER A 125 15.69 16.68 20.97
CA SER A 125 16.82 15.79 20.72
C SER A 125 17.55 16.25 19.46
N SER A 126 18.84 16.55 19.59
CA SER A 126 19.69 16.86 18.43
C SER A 126 19.73 15.64 17.51
N PRO A 127 19.46 15.80 16.21
CA PRO A 127 19.48 14.68 15.29
C PRO A 127 20.85 14.02 15.24
N GLU A 128 20.87 12.68 15.24
CA GLU A 128 22.13 11.94 15.11
C GLU A 128 22.78 12.19 13.75
N THR A 129 24.11 12.34 13.72
CA THR A 129 24.90 12.50 12.48
C THR A 129 24.55 11.42 11.45
N GLY A 130 24.12 11.83 10.26
CA GLY A 130 23.68 10.95 9.18
C GLY A 130 22.18 10.67 9.12
N SER A 131 21.38 11.22 10.04
CA SER A 131 19.92 11.10 9.99
C SER A 131 19.31 12.01 8.93
N ILE A 132 18.34 11.49 8.18
CA ILE A 132 17.50 12.29 7.29
C ILE A 132 16.44 12.99 8.14
N ILE A 133 16.42 14.32 8.13
CA ILE A 133 15.44 15.14 8.85
C ILE A 133 14.19 15.29 7.98
N VAL A 134 13.01 15.14 8.57
CA VAL A 134 11.74 15.47 7.92
C VAL A 134 11.17 16.73 8.57
N PRO A 135 11.25 17.90 7.92
CA PRO A 135 10.79 19.16 8.50
C PRO A 135 9.29 19.18 8.84
N LEU A 136 8.49 18.33 8.19
CA LEU A 136 7.04 18.29 8.33
C LEU A 136 6.58 17.80 9.73
N LEU A 137 7.35 16.91 10.36
CA LEU A 137 7.01 16.29 11.65
C LEU A 137 8.05 16.60 12.75
N GLY A 138 9.16 17.26 12.39
CA GLY A 138 10.22 17.66 13.33
C GLY A 138 11.12 16.52 13.80
N GLY A 139 10.92 15.30 13.28
CA GLY A 139 11.67 14.09 13.62
C GLY A 139 12.68 13.66 12.57
N THR A 140 13.34 12.52 12.83
CA THR A 140 14.13 11.80 11.82
C THR A 140 13.21 10.90 11.00
N LEU A 141 13.51 10.73 9.71
CA LEU A 141 12.68 9.96 8.79
C LEU A 141 12.39 8.53 9.29
N SER A 142 13.39 7.84 9.85
CA SER A 142 13.20 6.50 10.44
C SER A 142 12.20 6.53 11.60
N ASN A 143 12.31 7.52 12.48
CA ASN A 143 11.45 7.64 13.64
C ASN A 143 10.01 7.91 13.22
N ASP A 144 9.79 8.87 12.33
CA ASP A 144 8.46 9.23 11.84
C ASP A 144 7.80 8.06 11.08
N LEU A 145 8.58 7.33 10.27
CA LEU A 145 8.08 6.15 9.56
C LEU A 145 7.61 5.07 10.53
N LEU A 146 8.41 4.75 11.55
CA LEU A 146 8.16 3.63 12.47
C LEU A 146 7.08 3.93 13.52
N HIS A 147 6.95 5.18 13.95
CA HIS A 147 6.09 5.56 15.07
C HIS A 147 4.83 6.33 14.66
N ILE A 148 4.78 6.90 13.45
CA ILE A 148 3.63 7.70 13.02
C ILE A 148 3.05 7.13 11.73
N ILE A 149 3.84 7.07 10.65
CA ILE A 149 3.33 6.78 9.30
C ILE A 149 2.86 5.33 9.19
N ALA A 150 3.71 4.34 9.48
CA ALA A 150 3.34 2.93 9.35
C ALA A 150 2.17 2.53 10.27
N PRO A 151 2.13 2.93 11.57
CA PRO A 151 0.98 2.68 12.42
C PRO A 151 -0.32 3.29 11.89
N LEU A 152 -0.29 4.55 11.43
CA LEU A 152 -1.48 5.23 10.91
C LEU A 152 -2.01 4.55 9.64
N MET A 153 -1.11 4.20 8.72
CA MET A 153 -1.48 3.49 7.51
C MET A 153 -2.04 2.09 7.82
N ALA A 154 -1.51 1.40 8.83
CA ALA A 154 -2.03 0.09 9.26
C ALA A 154 -3.47 0.19 9.79
N VAL A 155 -3.76 1.20 10.62
CA VAL A 155 -5.12 1.45 11.12
C VAL A 155 -6.08 1.74 9.97
N LEU A 156 -5.67 2.56 9.01
CA LEU A 156 -6.46 2.84 7.82
C LEU A 156 -6.68 1.58 6.96
N ASP A 157 -5.66 0.73 6.76
CA ASP A 157 -5.82 -0.53 6.03
C ASP A 157 -6.79 -1.50 6.72
N TRP A 158 -6.78 -1.53 8.05
CA TRP A 158 -7.70 -2.37 8.85
C TRP A 158 -9.14 -1.85 8.83
N LEU A 159 -9.35 -0.53 8.84
CA LEU A 159 -10.69 0.06 8.77
C LEU A 159 -11.33 -0.04 7.38
N LEU A 160 -10.51 0.00 6.32
CA LEU A 160 -10.98 0.11 4.93
C LEU A 160 -11.04 -1.22 4.17
N PHE A 161 -10.32 -2.27 4.60
CA PHE A 161 -10.16 -3.53 3.86
C PHE A 161 -10.14 -4.76 4.76
#